data_AF-A0A539E5S9-F1
#
_entry.id   AF-A0A539E5S9-F1
#
_cell.length_a   1.000
_cell.length_b   1.000
_cell.length_c   1.000
_cell.angle_alpha   90.00
_cell.angle_beta   90.00
_cell.angle_gamma   90.00
#
_symmetry.space_group_name_H-M   'P 1'
#
loop_
_entity.id
_entity.type
_entity.pdbx_description
1 polymer ?
#
loop_
_entity_poly.entity_id
_entity_poly.type
_entity_poly.pdbx_seq_one_letter_code
_entity_poly.pdbx_strand_id
1 'polypeptide(L)'
;VGQTRINTDLAGDMGATQSTATPDMVEVKTPWREIDDIFYEARGTAWALIHFLKAIEVDFAEVLQQKNALVSLRQIVRELESTQDTVWSPVVLNGGGFGVVTNYSLIMAGYISRANAAVIDLRELLQRG
;
A
#
# COMPACT_ATOMS: atom_id res chain seq x y z
N VAL A 1 -2.94 2.55 12.62
CA VAL A 1 -4.33 2.17 12.26
C VAL A 1 -4.58 0.75 12.69
N GLY A 2 -5.73 0.45 13.31
CA GLY A 2 -6.13 -0.92 13.63
C GLY A 2 -7.07 -1.45 12.57
N GLN A 3 -6.77 -2.60 11.96
CA GLN A 3 -7.79 -3.36 11.24
C GLN A 3 -8.44 -4.32 12.22
N THR A 4 -9.75 -4.17 12.43
CA THR A 4 -10.54 -5.21 13.07
C THR A 4 -10.65 -6.37 12.07
N ARG A 5 -9.78 -7.37 12.22
CA ARG A 5 -9.89 -8.62 11.46
C ARG A 5 -10.87 -9.54 12.19
N ILE A 6 -11.74 -10.17 11.43
CA ILE A 6 -12.47 -11.35 11.92
C ILE A 6 -11.42 -12.46 12.08
N ASN A 7 -11.41 -13.13 13.24
CA ASN A 7 -10.50 -14.24 13.47
C ASN A 7 -10.81 -15.37 12.47
N THR A 8 -9.92 -15.61 11.51
CA THR A 8 -10.00 -16.69 10.51
C THR A 8 -9.00 -17.81 10.80
N ASP A 9 -8.49 -17.92 12.03
CA ASP A 9 -7.47 -18.93 12.41
C ASP A 9 -7.97 -20.38 12.23
N LEU A 10 -9.28 -20.57 12.11
CA LEU A 10 -9.97 -21.85 11.88
C LEU A 10 -10.63 -21.94 10.49
N ALA A 11 -10.42 -20.94 9.61
CA ALA A 11 -11.08 -20.90 8.31
C ALA A 11 -10.53 -21.99 7.37
N GLY A 12 -11.30 -23.07 7.22
CA GLY A 12 -11.01 -24.16 6.30
C GLY A 12 -10.69 -25.51 6.97
N ASP A 13 -10.62 -25.57 8.30
CA ASP A 13 -10.29 -26.81 9.02
C ASP A 13 -11.55 -27.46 9.62
N MET A 14 -12.06 -28.50 8.96
CA MET A 14 -13.34 -29.14 9.32
C MET A 14 -13.33 -29.89 10.67
N GLY A 15 -12.16 -30.01 11.32
CA GLY A 15 -11.99 -30.77 12.57
C GLY A 15 -11.41 -29.97 13.75
N ALA A 16 -11.22 -28.66 13.61
CA ALA A 16 -10.54 -27.88 14.64
C ALA A 16 -11.51 -27.36 15.71
N THR A 17 -11.37 -27.88 16.94
CA THR A 17 -12.09 -27.40 18.14
C THR A 17 -11.18 -26.46 18.91
N GLN A 18 -11.58 -25.20 19.06
CA GLN A 18 -10.79 -24.19 19.78
C GLN A 18 -10.86 -24.45 21.30
N SER A 19 -9.75 -24.86 21.93
CA SER A 19 -9.70 -25.19 23.36
C SER A 19 -9.70 -23.97 24.30
N THR A 20 -9.61 -22.75 23.77
CA THR A 20 -9.58 -21.49 24.54
C THR A 20 -10.48 -20.46 23.88
N ALA A 21 -11.34 -19.79 24.66
CA ALA A 21 -12.23 -18.75 24.16
C ALA A 21 -11.41 -17.57 23.61
N THR A 22 -11.38 -17.43 22.29
CA THR A 22 -10.63 -16.38 21.58
C THR A 22 -11.66 -15.41 20.98
N PRO A 23 -11.47 -14.08 21.11
CA PRO A 23 -12.45 -13.12 20.60
C PRO A 23 -12.57 -13.19 19.06
N ASP A 24 -13.81 -13.16 18.55
CA ASP A 24 -14.17 -13.21 17.13
C ASP A 24 -13.57 -12.05 16.30
N MET A 25 -13.19 -10.97 16.97
CA MET A 25 -12.57 -9.78 16.41
C MET A 25 -11.18 -9.59 17.00
N VAL A 26 -10.15 -9.66 16.16
CA VAL A 26 -8.78 -9.32 16.50
C VAL A 26 -8.47 -7.94 15.95
N GLU A 27 -8.26 -6.96 16.83
CA GLU A 27 -7.83 -5.62 16.45
C GLU A 27 -6.31 -5.62 16.22
N VAL A 28 -5.87 -5.78 14.97
CA VAL A 28 -4.45 -5.75 14.62
C VAL A 28 -4.03 -4.29 14.51
N LYS A 29 -3.45 -3.76 15.58
CA LYS A 29 -2.82 -2.42 15.63
C LYS A 29 -1.31 -2.58 15.61
N THR A 30 -0.65 -1.88 14.69
CA THR A 30 0.79 -1.63 14.79
C THR A 30 1.08 -0.94 16.13
N PRO A 31 2.01 -1.46 16.96
CA PRO A 31 2.42 -0.80 18.19
C PRO A 31 2.81 0.66 17.91
N TRP A 32 2.43 1.59 18.79
CA TRP A 32 2.65 3.03 18.55
C TRP A 32 4.11 3.39 18.27
N ARG A 33 5.06 2.62 18.82
CA ARG A 33 6.51 2.81 18.64
C ARG A 33 7.03 2.42 17.26
N GLU A 34 6.32 1.59 16.51
CA GLU A 34 6.77 1.06 15.20
C GLU A 34 6.14 1.83 14.03
N ILE A 35 5.16 2.71 14.31
CA ILE A 35 4.42 3.45 13.29
C ILE A 35 5.35 4.34 12.46
N ASP A 36 6.25 5.07 13.12
CA ASP A 36 7.20 5.95 12.44
C ASP A 36 8.17 5.11 11.60
N ASP A 37 8.76 4.06 12.18
CA ASP A 37 9.71 3.18 11.48
C ASP A 37 9.10 2.57 10.21
N ILE A 38 7.92 1.95 10.33
CA ILE A 38 7.20 1.33 9.20
C ILE A 38 6.78 2.39 8.17
N PHE A 39 6.37 3.57 8.61
CA PHE A 39 6.00 4.65 7.69
C PHE A 39 7.20 5.13 6.86
N TYR A 40 8.34 5.39 7.49
CA TYR A 40 9.53 5.82 6.78
C TYR A 40 10.17 4.70 5.95
N GLU A 41 10.10 3.45 6.40
CA GLU A 41 10.50 2.28 5.60
C GLU A 41 9.64 2.16 4.33
N ALA A 42 8.31 2.28 4.47
CA ALA A 42 7.40 2.28 3.34
C ALA A 42 7.68 3.46 2.39
N ARG A 43 8.07 4.64 2.92
CA ARG A 43 8.39 5.82 2.09
C ARG A 43 9.68 5.60 1.33
N GLY A 44 10.71 5.04 1.96
CA GLY A 44 11.96 4.68 1.31
C GLY A 44 11.76 3.61 0.23
N THR A 45 10.92 2.61 0.51
CA THR A 45 10.56 1.59 -0.48
C THR A 45 9.82 2.21 -1.67
N ALA A 46 8.85 3.08 -1.42
CA ALA A 46 8.14 3.78 -2.49
C ALA A 46 9.08 4.66 -3.32
N TRP A 47 10.06 5.33 -2.69
CA TRP A 47 11.09 6.10 -3.38
C TRP A 47 11.90 5.23 -4.35
N ALA A 48 12.34 4.04 -3.91
CA ALA A 48 13.05 3.10 -4.77
C ALA A 48 12.19 2.64 -5.95
N LEU A 49 10.91 2.33 -5.70
CA LEU A 49 9.96 1.92 -6.75
C LEU A 49 9.72 3.02 -7.80
N ILE A 50 9.64 4.28 -7.40
CA ILE A 50 9.53 5.42 -8.34
C ILE A 50 10.69 5.40 -9.33
N HIS A 51 11.92 5.21 -8.84
CA HIS A 51 13.10 5.18 -9.71
C HIS A 51 13.10 3.96 -10.63
N PHE A 52 12.71 2.79 -10.13
CA PHE A 52 12.60 1.60 -10.97
C PHE A 52 11.56 1.76 -12.08
N LEU A 53 10.39 2.33 -11.77
CA LEU A 53 9.36 2.56 -12.79
C LEU A 53 9.76 3.63 -13.80
N LYS A 54 10.48 4.67 -13.39
CA LYS A 54 11.07 5.66 -14.30
C LYS A 54 12.15 5.05 -15.20
N ALA A 55 12.97 4.14 -14.67
CA ALA A 55 13.93 3.38 -15.48
C ALA A 55 13.21 2.49 -16.49
N ILE A 56 12.17 1.77 -16.08
CA ILE A 56 11.32 0.96 -16.97
C ILE A 56 10.69 1.81 -18.07
N GLU A 57 10.25 3.03 -17.77
CA GLU A 57 9.70 3.95 -18.77
C GLU A 57 10.70 4.22 -19.90
N VAL A 58 11.99 4.38 -19.55
CA VAL A 58 13.06 4.64 -20.51
C VAL A 58 13.45 3.36 -21.25
N ASP A 59 13.75 2.29 -20.52
CA ASP A 59 14.27 1.04 -21.07
C ASP A 59 13.27 0.34 -22.00
N PHE A 60 11.97 0.50 -21.73
CA PHE A 60 10.89 -0.13 -22.48
C PHE A 60 9.99 0.88 -23.21
N ALA A 61 10.47 2.10 -23.44
CA ALA A 61 9.69 3.19 -24.05
C ALA A 61 8.96 2.77 -25.33
N GLU A 62 9.64 2.06 -26.23
CA GLU A 62 9.07 1.62 -27.50
C GLU A 62 7.94 0.59 -27.30
N VAL A 63 8.16 -0.43 -26.45
CA VAL A 63 7.15 -1.44 -26.14
C VAL A 63 5.93 -0.82 -25.46
N LEU A 64 6.17 0.09 -24.50
CA LEU A 64 5.11 0.81 -23.79
C LEU A 64 4.29 1.68 -24.75
N GLN A 65 4.92 2.29 -25.76
CA GLN A 65 4.21 3.04 -26.80
C GLN A 65 3.40 2.13 -27.71
N GLN A 66 4.00 1.04 -28.21
CA GLN A 66 3.33 0.06 -29.06
C GLN A 66 2.09 -0.53 -28.39
N LYS A 67 2.15 -0.77 -27.07
CA LYS A 67 1.04 -1.33 -26.28
C LYS A 67 0.09 -0.26 -25.72
N ASN A 68 0.32 1.03 -25.98
CA ASN A 68 -0.43 2.15 -25.40
C ASN A 68 -0.45 2.14 -23.85
N ALA A 69 0.65 1.71 -23.24
CA ALA A 69 0.82 1.48 -21.80
C ALA A 69 1.56 2.62 -21.08
N LEU A 70 2.18 3.53 -21.84
CA LEU A 70 3.01 4.62 -21.30
C LEU A 70 2.25 5.53 -20.33
N VAL A 71 0.99 5.85 -20.63
CA VAL A 71 0.15 6.70 -19.77
C VAL A 71 -0.15 5.99 -18.45
N SER A 72 -0.46 4.70 -18.48
CA SER A 72 -0.71 3.89 -17.29
C SER A 72 0.52 3.79 -16.39
N LEU A 73 1.71 3.59 -16.97
CA LEU A 73 2.97 3.58 -16.22
C LEU A 73 3.21 4.91 -15.49
N ARG A 74 3.04 6.04 -16.19
CA ARG A 74 3.20 7.37 -15.60
C ARG A 74 2.18 7.65 -14.49
N GLN A 75 0.97 7.12 -14.60
CA GLN A 75 -0.04 7.24 -13.54
C GLN A 75 0.41 6.50 -12.26
N ILE A 76 1.00 5.31 -12.38
CA ILE A 76 1.56 4.58 -11.23
C ILE A 76 2.67 5.40 -10.58
N VAL A 77 3.60 5.94 -11.38
CA VAL A 77 4.70 6.78 -10.89
C VAL A 77 4.15 7.98 -10.11
N ARG A 78 3.15 8.68 -10.64
CA ARG A 78 2.53 9.85 -9.99
C ARG A 78 1.86 9.51 -8.65
N GLU A 79 1.16 8.38 -8.57
CA GLU A 79 0.54 7.93 -7.31
C GLU A 79 1.61 7.59 -6.27
N LEU A 80 2.71 6.95 -6.67
CA LEU A 80 3.83 6.70 -5.77
C LEU A 80 4.56 7.99 -5.38
N GLU A 81 4.73 8.97 -6.27
CA GLU A 81 5.31 10.27 -5.95
C GLU A 81 4.52 11.01 -4.87
N SER A 82 3.20 10.81 -4.82
CA SER A 82 2.35 11.38 -3.77
C SER A 82 2.68 10.82 -2.36
N THR A 83 3.34 9.66 -2.26
CA THR A 83 3.88 9.15 -0.98
C THR A 83 5.07 9.95 -0.45
N GLN A 84 5.68 10.77 -1.31
CA GLN A 84 6.86 11.58 -0.99
C GLN A 84 6.50 13.02 -0.59
N ASP A 85 5.20 13.36 -0.62
CA ASP A 85 4.71 14.68 -0.23
C ASP A 85 5.16 15.08 1.18
N THR A 86 5.25 16.40 1.40
CA THR A 86 5.80 16.96 2.64
C THR A 86 4.91 16.58 3.83
N VAL A 87 5.51 15.88 4.79
CA VAL A 87 4.87 15.57 6.08
C VAL A 87 5.16 16.72 7.02
N TRP A 88 4.13 17.51 7.35
CA TRP A 88 4.26 18.71 8.19
C TRP A 88 4.33 18.41 9.69
N SER A 89 4.10 17.16 10.10
CA SER A 89 4.23 16.70 11.48
C SER A 89 5.53 15.90 11.67
N PRO A 90 6.37 16.21 12.67
CA PRO A 90 7.56 15.43 12.97
C PRO A 90 7.24 14.02 13.54
N VAL A 91 5.98 13.77 13.93
CA VAL A 91 5.50 12.46 14.45
C VAL A 91 4.33 11.97 13.59
N VAL A 92 4.35 10.70 13.17
CA VAL A 92 3.25 10.09 12.40
C VAL A 92 2.11 9.76 13.35
N LEU A 93 1.05 10.57 13.30
CA LEU A 93 -0.11 10.40 14.17
C LEU A 93 -1.11 9.43 13.53
N ASN A 94 -1.29 8.24 14.11
CA ASN A 94 -2.38 7.33 13.78
C ASN A 94 -3.61 7.65 14.64
N GLY A 95 -4.30 8.76 14.34
CA GLY A 95 -5.58 9.06 14.98
C GLY A 95 -6.67 8.05 14.61
N GLY A 96 -7.58 7.77 15.55
CA GLY A 96 -8.87 7.13 15.24
C GLY A 96 -9.64 8.02 14.25
N GLY A 97 -10.36 7.41 13.31
CA GLY A 97 -10.88 8.03 12.08
C GLY A 97 -11.79 9.28 12.19
N PHE A 98 -12.00 9.83 13.39
CA PHE A 98 -12.77 11.07 13.67
C PHE A 98 -12.00 12.08 14.56
N GLY A 99 -10.66 12.03 14.60
CA GLY A 99 -9.82 12.96 15.37
C GLY A 99 -9.22 14.11 14.54
N VAL A 100 -8.77 15.17 15.23
CA VAL A 100 -8.14 16.40 14.66
C VAL A 100 -6.75 16.13 14.03
N VAL A 101 -6.22 14.91 14.15
CA VAL A 101 -4.87 14.53 13.72
C VAL A 101 -4.94 13.71 12.42
N THR A 102 -4.22 14.18 11.39
CA THR A 102 -4.16 13.54 10.06
C THR A 102 -3.56 12.15 10.14
N ASN A 103 -4.26 11.15 9.60
CA ASN A 103 -3.75 9.77 9.54
C ASN A 103 -2.86 9.58 8.30
N TYR A 104 -1.59 9.99 8.41
CA TYR A 104 -0.63 9.91 7.33
C TYR A 104 -0.43 8.47 6.82
N SER A 105 -0.46 7.48 7.71
CA SER A 105 -0.36 6.07 7.34
C SER A 105 -1.53 5.62 6.46
N LEU A 106 -2.76 6.04 6.76
CA LEU A 106 -3.94 5.70 5.97
C LEU A 106 -3.92 6.36 4.59
N ILE A 107 -3.53 7.63 4.53
CA ILE A 107 -3.40 8.37 3.26
C ILE A 107 -2.35 7.68 2.37
N MET A 108 -1.20 7.34 2.95
CA MET A 108 -0.12 6.66 2.25
C MET A 108 -0.52 5.25 1.80
N ALA A 109 -1.21 4.48 2.64
CA ALA A 109 -1.77 3.19 2.26
C ALA A 109 -2.73 3.33 1.07
N GLY A 110 -3.50 4.43 1.01
CA GLY A 110 -4.34 4.77 -0.14
C GLY A 110 -3.55 4.99 -1.42
N TYR A 111 -2.46 5.76 -1.38
CA TYR A 111 -1.55 5.95 -2.54
C TYR A 111 -0.95 4.62 -3.02
N ILE A 112 -0.42 3.80 -2.10
CA ILE A 112 0.15 2.50 -2.42
C ILE A 112 -0.90 1.56 -3.02
N SER A 113 -2.11 1.54 -2.47
CA SER A 113 -3.20 0.69 -2.97
C SER A 113 -3.60 1.04 -4.41
N ARG A 114 -3.69 2.34 -4.74
CA ARG A 114 -3.96 2.79 -6.11
C ARG A 114 -2.82 2.48 -7.06
N ALA A 115 -1.58 2.69 -6.65
CA ALA A 115 -0.41 2.30 -7.43
C ALA A 115 -0.40 0.79 -7.71
N ASN A 116 -0.69 -0.05 -6.72
CA ASN A 116 -0.74 -1.50 -6.87
C ASN A 116 -1.84 -1.95 -7.84
N ALA A 117 -3.05 -1.38 -7.75
CA ALA A 117 -4.13 -1.66 -8.69
C ALA A 117 -3.71 -1.29 -10.13
N ALA A 118 -3.13 -0.10 -10.33
CA ALA A 118 -2.67 0.34 -11.64
C ALA A 118 -1.52 -0.52 -12.20
N VAL A 119 -0.65 -1.09 -11.34
CA VAL A 119 0.37 -2.07 -11.76
C VAL A 119 -0.26 -3.37 -12.27
N ILE A 120 -1.31 -3.86 -11.61
CA ILE A 120 -2.04 -5.06 -12.06
C ILE A 120 -2.67 -4.79 -13.43
N ASP A 121 -3.34 -3.66 -13.60
CA ASP A 121 -3.96 -3.25 -14.87
C ASP A 121 -2.91 -3.10 -15.98
N LEU A 122 -1.76 -2.47 -15.69
CA LEU A 122 -0.64 -2.35 -16.62
C LEU A 122 -0.15 -3.74 -17.07
N ARG A 123 0.02 -4.67 -16.13
CA ARG A 123 0.45 -6.03 -16.45
C ARG A 123 -0.57 -6.74 -17.35
N GLU A 124 -1.86 -6.64 -17.06
CA GLU A 124 -2.90 -7.25 -17.90
C GLU A 124 -2.89 -6.67 -19.32
N LEU A 125 -2.74 -5.35 -19.44
CA LEU A 125 -2.64 -4.66 -20.73
C LEU A 125 -1.43 -5.15 -21.53
N LEU A 126 -0.27 -5.29 -20.90
CA LEU A 126 0.96 -5.78 -21.53
C LEU A 126 0.91 -7.26 -21.92
N GLN A 127 0.07 -8.07 -21.25
CA GLN A 127 -0.11 -9.49 -21.57
C GLN A 127 -1.09 -9.74 -22.71
N ARG A 128 -2.11 -8.88 -22.87
CA ARG A 128 -3.19 -9.06 -23.85
C ARG A 128 -2.96 -8.33 -25.17
N GLY A 129 -2.26 -7.19 -25.14
CA GLY A 129 -1.84 -6.45 -26.33
C GLY A 129 -0.57 -7.03 -26.93
#